data_AF-A0A7S1RLS3-F1
#
_entry.id   AF-A0A7S1RLS3-F1
#
_cell.length_a   1.000
_cell.length_b   1.000
_cell.length_c   1.000
_cell.angle_alpha   90.00
_cell.angle_beta   90.00
_cell.angle_gamma   90.00
#
_symmetry.space_group_name_H-M   'P 1'
#
loop_
_entity.id
_entity.type
_entity.pdbx_description
1 polymer ?
#
loop_
_entity_poly.entity_id
_entity_poly.type
_entity_poly.pdbx_seq_one_letter_code
_entity_poly.pdbx_strand_id
1 'polypeptide(L)'
;MPGAGGCARPRAARVPLAPLKEDLLPAGLGRPLHDGPLQLSPQQRKALVLEVPRVLAEEPTPWWESFHVEEPPAEEATVPPDDPSQQRFGEYSQVNMEVHLRQQLEEREVTLGPEHRDTVSSVRALARCLSTRGMALQAEQLYRRALAFDQRTYGARHPWTLTSLSNLAACLDSQGESLEAEALHRRVLAGKTRVLGTSHPSTLASANNLATCLQDQGRVENSDVLLCEAFEGCERAVGSTHPQTLTSAGNLIACLSELCTAGEAESSWRWQLERLEKLLGPDNLQTLICSCNLARCLGDQGRLVEAEGHLRRALAGLDRTLGAEHFHTLRCIGSLASCLSDRGEAVEAEALHRRALEGWRRAFGSDHPETQDSLEDLAAFLTRQGRSVEASLLRCMYAPVNL
;
A
#
# COMPACT_ATOMS: atom_id res chain seq x y z
N MET A 1 -62.86 -13.12 9.58
CA MET A 1 -63.95 -12.21 9.16
C MET A 1 -64.41 -11.43 10.38
N PRO A 2 -64.53 -10.10 10.34
CA PRO A 2 -63.58 -9.04 9.94
C PRO A 2 -63.21 -8.19 11.20
N GLY A 3 -62.40 -7.14 11.20
CA GLY A 3 -61.88 -6.33 10.10
C GLY A 3 -60.71 -5.45 10.55
N ALA A 4 -59.87 -5.14 9.58
CA ALA A 4 -58.66 -4.34 9.68
C ALA A 4 -58.98 -2.84 9.82
N GLY A 5 -58.29 -2.15 10.73
CA GLY A 5 -58.22 -0.69 10.81
C GLY A 5 -56.82 -0.22 10.39
N GLY A 6 -56.66 0.11 9.11
CA GLY A 6 -55.42 0.68 8.57
C GLY A 6 -55.27 2.15 8.95
N CYS A 7 -54.14 2.51 9.56
CA CYS A 7 -53.71 3.90 9.70
C CYS A 7 -53.11 4.40 8.40
N ALA A 8 -53.91 5.13 7.62
CA ALA A 8 -53.47 5.87 6.44
C ALA A 8 -52.84 7.22 6.85
N ARG A 9 -51.63 7.49 6.35
CA ARG A 9 -50.97 8.81 6.43
C ARG A 9 -51.71 9.83 5.56
N PRO A 10 -51.81 11.11 5.95
CA PRO A 10 -52.49 12.13 5.16
C PRO A 10 -51.69 12.50 3.89
N ARG A 11 -52.38 12.44 2.74
CA ARG A 11 -51.92 12.97 1.44
C ARG A 11 -51.94 14.51 1.49
N ALA A 12 -50.78 15.14 1.30
CA ALA A 12 -50.71 16.58 1.05
C ALA A 12 -51.32 16.91 -0.33
N ALA A 13 -52.23 17.88 -0.34
CA ALA A 13 -52.90 18.40 -1.53
C ALA A 13 -51.91 19.15 -2.43
N ARG A 14 -51.91 18.81 -3.74
CA ARG A 14 -51.27 19.61 -4.79
C ARG A 14 -52.14 20.83 -5.08
N VAL A 15 -51.62 22.03 -4.82
CA VAL A 15 -52.16 23.29 -5.32
C VAL A 15 -51.57 23.54 -6.72
N PRO A 16 -52.37 23.81 -7.76
CA PRO A 16 -51.85 24.17 -9.08
C PRO A 16 -51.55 25.66 -9.12
N LEU A 17 -50.28 26.03 -9.31
CA LEU A 17 -49.89 27.40 -9.65
C LEU A 17 -49.89 27.56 -11.17
N ALA A 18 -50.66 28.55 -11.64
CA ALA A 18 -50.83 28.93 -13.04
C ALA A 18 -49.53 29.50 -13.66
N PRO A 19 -49.37 29.45 -15.00
CA PRO A 19 -48.17 29.95 -15.66
C PRO A 19 -48.19 31.48 -15.71
N LEU A 20 -47.20 32.12 -15.08
CA LEU A 20 -46.93 33.54 -15.25
C LEU A 20 -45.99 33.73 -16.45
N LYS A 21 -46.42 34.61 -17.35
CA LYS A 21 -45.77 34.98 -18.62
C LYS A 21 -44.34 35.49 -18.38
N GLU A 22 -43.37 34.85 -19.02
CA GLU A 22 -42.02 35.39 -19.22
C GLU A 22 -42.04 36.24 -20.49
N ASP A 23 -41.95 37.56 -20.34
CA ASP A 23 -41.54 38.47 -21.41
C ASP A 23 -40.72 39.61 -20.76
N LEU A 24 -39.51 39.81 -21.30
CA LEU A 24 -38.64 41.01 -21.27
C LEU A 24 -37.49 41.12 -20.23
N LEU A 25 -36.28 40.75 -20.71
CA LEU A 25 -34.94 41.37 -20.54
C LEU A 25 -34.03 41.00 -19.34
N PRO A 26 -32.68 41.06 -19.48
CA PRO A 26 -31.80 40.72 -20.61
C PRO A 26 -30.79 39.60 -20.26
N ALA A 27 -30.20 38.98 -21.28
CA ALA A 27 -29.20 37.94 -21.17
C ALA A 27 -27.91 38.43 -20.49
N GLY A 28 -27.50 37.75 -19.42
CA GLY A 28 -26.19 37.96 -18.79
C GLY A 28 -26.27 37.91 -17.27
N LEU A 29 -26.34 36.70 -16.72
CA LEU A 29 -25.84 36.29 -15.38
C LEU A 29 -26.18 34.80 -15.25
N GLY A 30 -25.31 33.97 -15.83
CA GLY A 30 -25.46 32.52 -15.77
C GLY A 30 -25.25 32.01 -14.34
N ARG A 31 -26.33 31.43 -13.80
CA ARG A 31 -26.47 30.32 -12.83
C ARG A 31 -25.46 30.21 -11.67
N PRO A 32 -25.92 29.94 -10.43
CA PRO A 32 -25.02 29.63 -9.32
C PRO A 32 -24.19 28.39 -9.68
N LEU A 33 -22.86 28.56 -9.73
CA LEU A 33 -21.90 27.46 -9.79
C LEU A 33 -22.13 26.60 -8.55
N HIS A 34 -22.20 25.29 -8.76
CA HIS A 34 -22.34 24.30 -7.71
C HIS A 34 -21.20 24.45 -6.67
N ASP A 35 -21.51 25.03 -5.51
CA ASP A 35 -20.73 24.89 -4.28
C ASP A 35 -20.92 23.46 -3.74
N GLY A 36 -20.19 22.52 -4.35
CA GLY A 36 -20.01 21.17 -3.83
C GLY A 36 -18.52 20.91 -3.57
N PRO A 37 -18.19 20.06 -2.58
CA PRO A 37 -16.80 19.65 -2.33
C PRO A 37 -16.21 19.02 -3.60
N LEU A 38 -14.88 19.02 -3.71
CA LEU A 38 -14.13 18.41 -4.81
C LEU A 38 -14.75 17.05 -5.22
N GLN A 39 -15.52 17.03 -6.31
CA GLN A 39 -15.94 15.77 -6.94
C GLN A 39 -14.76 15.21 -7.74
N LEU A 40 -13.69 14.90 -7.02
CA LEU A 40 -12.62 14.05 -7.54
C LEU A 40 -13.29 12.74 -7.97
N SER A 41 -13.01 12.33 -9.20
CA SER A 41 -13.41 11.02 -9.70
C SER A 41 -12.89 9.93 -8.74
N PRO A 42 -13.54 8.76 -8.68
CA PRO A 42 -13.03 7.64 -7.87
C PRO A 42 -11.55 7.30 -8.15
N GLN A 43 -11.07 7.52 -9.38
CA GLN A 43 -9.67 7.35 -9.76
C GLN A 43 -8.75 8.43 -9.15
N GLN A 44 -9.17 9.70 -9.18
CA GLN A 44 -8.42 10.79 -8.52
C GLN A 44 -8.42 10.64 -6.99
N ARG A 45 -9.53 10.17 -6.39
CA ARG A 45 -9.59 9.84 -4.95
C ARG A 45 -8.68 8.67 -4.57
N LYS A 46 -8.48 7.71 -5.50
CA LYS A 46 -7.57 6.58 -5.33
C LYS A 46 -6.10 7.01 -5.41
N ALA A 47 -5.76 7.95 -6.28
CA ALA A 47 -4.40 8.51 -6.39
C ALA A 47 -3.94 9.25 -5.12
N LEU A 48 -4.88 9.82 -4.36
CA LEU A 48 -4.59 10.57 -3.13
C LEU A 48 -4.40 9.68 -1.88
N VAL A 49 -4.58 8.37 -1.98
CA VAL A 49 -4.49 7.45 -0.84
C VAL A 49 -3.04 7.26 -0.45
N LEU A 50 -2.67 7.49 0.83
CA LEU A 50 -1.32 7.22 1.28
C LEU A 50 -0.94 5.75 1.20
N GLU A 51 -0.33 5.35 0.08
CA GLU A 51 0.12 3.98 -0.14
C GLU A 51 1.30 3.61 0.75
N VAL A 52 1.22 2.39 1.27
CA VAL A 52 2.35 1.65 1.83
C VAL A 52 2.66 0.55 0.84
N PRO A 53 3.92 0.36 0.41
CA PRO A 53 4.28 -0.73 -0.48
C PRO A 53 3.79 -2.06 0.10
N ARG A 54 3.15 -2.87 -0.73
CA ARG A 54 2.81 -4.25 -0.37
C ARG A 54 4.09 -5.05 -0.31
N VAL A 55 4.25 -5.82 0.76
CA VAL A 55 5.43 -6.65 0.96
C VAL A 55 4.99 -8.06 1.32
N LEU A 56 5.45 -9.05 0.57
CA LEU A 56 5.30 -10.44 0.97
C LEU A 56 6.06 -10.62 2.29
N ALA A 57 5.38 -11.16 3.30
CA ALA A 57 6.02 -11.47 4.56
C ALA A 57 7.10 -12.52 4.31
N GLU A 58 8.35 -12.16 4.56
CA GLU A 58 9.44 -13.12 4.60
C GLU A 58 9.11 -14.14 5.69
N GLU A 59 9.04 -15.40 5.30
CA GLU A 59 8.86 -16.45 6.27
C GLU A 59 10.16 -16.58 7.06
N PRO A 60 10.10 -16.55 8.41
CA PRO A 60 11.31 -16.70 9.19
C PRO A 60 11.98 -18.01 8.80
N THR A 61 13.25 -17.91 8.38
CA THR A 61 14.11 -19.06 8.18
C THR A 61 14.07 -19.85 9.48
N PRO A 62 13.68 -21.14 9.46
CA PRO A 62 13.55 -21.88 10.70
C PRO A 62 14.89 -21.88 11.44
N TRP A 63 14.89 -21.85 12.77
CA TRP A 63 16.07 -21.61 13.63
C TRP A 63 17.28 -22.55 13.40
N TRP A 64 17.08 -23.71 12.77
CA TRP A 64 18.15 -24.66 12.42
C TRP A 64 18.78 -24.37 11.04
N GLU A 65 18.19 -23.46 10.25
CA GLU A 65 18.61 -23.02 8.92
C GLU A 65 19.59 -21.83 9.01
N SER A 66 19.95 -21.38 10.22
CA SER A 66 20.96 -20.36 10.53
C SER A 66 22.40 -20.75 10.16
N PHE A 67 22.60 -21.76 9.31
CA PHE A 67 23.91 -22.05 8.74
C PHE A 67 24.20 -21.06 7.62
N HIS A 68 25.26 -20.27 7.83
CA HIS A 68 25.72 -19.23 6.94
C HIS A 68 25.80 -19.71 5.48
N VAL A 69 24.92 -19.17 4.64
CA VAL A 69 25.36 -18.85 3.29
C VAL A 69 26.42 -17.78 3.51
N GLU A 70 27.69 -18.09 3.25
CA GLU A 70 28.75 -17.09 3.22
C GLU A 70 28.33 -16.04 2.18
N GLU A 71 27.83 -14.90 2.65
CA GLU A 71 27.68 -13.74 1.81
C GLU A 71 29.09 -13.30 1.40
N PRO A 72 29.32 -13.01 0.10
CA PRO A 72 30.61 -12.51 -0.33
C PRO A 72 30.94 -11.23 0.45
N PRO A 73 32.23 -10.97 0.78
CA PRO A 73 32.60 -9.76 1.50
C PRO A 73 32.10 -8.56 0.71
N ALA A 74 31.23 -7.76 1.33
CA ALA A 74 30.78 -6.51 0.77
C ALA A 74 32.01 -5.60 0.66
N GLU A 75 32.43 -5.28 -0.56
CA GLU A 75 33.29 -4.12 -0.79
C GLU A 75 32.46 -2.88 -0.43
N GLU A 76 32.57 -2.45 0.83
CA GLU A 76 31.98 -1.21 1.35
C GLU A 76 32.61 0.00 0.63
N ALA A 77 32.04 0.37 -0.52
CA ALA A 77 32.15 1.71 -1.05
C ALA A 77 30.90 2.49 -0.58
N THR A 78 31.08 3.35 0.42
CA THR A 78 30.03 4.26 0.92
C THR A 78 29.63 5.25 -0.18
N VAL A 79 28.54 4.96 -0.89
CA VAL A 79 27.88 5.89 -1.81
C VAL A 79 26.63 6.45 -1.10
N PRO A 80 26.39 7.78 -1.12
CA PRO A 80 25.22 8.39 -0.49
C PRO A 80 23.89 7.88 -1.09
N PRO A 81 22.79 7.89 -0.29
CA PRO A 81 21.56 7.12 -0.55
C PRO A 81 20.72 7.51 -1.78
N ASP A 82 21.08 8.59 -2.49
CA ASP A 82 20.25 9.16 -3.58
C ASP A 82 20.95 9.17 -4.95
N ASP A 83 22.04 8.41 -5.14
CA ASP A 83 22.75 8.35 -6.42
C ASP A 83 22.19 7.24 -7.35
N PRO A 84 21.75 7.52 -8.59
CA PRO A 84 21.38 6.51 -9.58
C PRO A 84 22.49 5.48 -9.90
N SER A 85 23.74 5.75 -9.49
CA SER A 85 24.82 4.77 -9.48
C SER A 85 24.58 3.60 -8.50
N GLN A 86 23.82 3.77 -7.41
CA GLN A 86 23.44 2.71 -6.46
C GLN A 86 22.48 1.70 -7.07
N GLN A 87 21.56 2.12 -7.95
CA GLN A 87 20.65 1.20 -8.62
C GLN A 87 21.43 0.29 -9.59
N ARG A 88 22.37 0.89 -10.33
CA ARG A 88 23.35 0.13 -11.14
C ARG A 88 24.28 -0.73 -10.28
N PHE A 89 24.70 -0.26 -9.11
CA PHE A 89 25.51 -1.04 -8.16
C PHE A 89 24.73 -2.20 -7.54
N GLY A 90 23.44 -2.02 -7.26
CA GLY A 90 22.53 -3.03 -6.74
C GLY A 90 22.22 -4.10 -7.78
N GLU A 91 22.01 -3.72 -9.03
CA GLU A 91 21.89 -4.68 -10.14
C GLU A 91 23.21 -5.40 -10.39
N TYR A 92 24.34 -4.70 -10.33
CA TYR A 92 25.68 -5.27 -10.49
C TYR A 92 26.05 -6.24 -9.36
N SER A 93 25.72 -5.91 -8.11
CA SER A 93 25.94 -6.77 -6.95
C SER A 93 25.04 -8.01 -7.01
N GLN A 94 23.78 -7.87 -7.41
CA GLN A 94 22.87 -9.00 -7.59
C GLN A 94 23.29 -9.95 -8.72
N VAL A 95 23.80 -9.43 -9.83
CA VAL A 95 24.34 -10.26 -10.93
C VAL A 95 25.55 -11.06 -10.46
N ASN A 96 26.48 -10.43 -9.74
CA ASN A 96 27.65 -11.11 -9.18
C ASN A 96 27.24 -12.17 -8.15
N MET A 97 26.24 -11.87 -7.33
CA MET A 97 25.70 -12.79 -6.34
C MET A 97 25.07 -14.02 -7.02
N GLU A 98 24.31 -13.84 -8.10
CA GLU A 98 23.78 -14.96 -8.89
C GLU A 98 24.90 -15.83 -9.46
N VAL A 99 25.92 -15.22 -10.07
CA VAL A 99 27.06 -15.96 -10.64
C VAL A 99 27.75 -16.78 -9.55
N HIS A 100 27.98 -16.19 -8.38
CA HIS A 100 28.58 -16.86 -7.24
C HIS A 100 27.71 -18.04 -6.76
N LEU A 101 26.39 -17.85 -6.62
CA LEU A 101 25.48 -18.92 -6.22
C LEU A 101 25.40 -20.06 -7.24
N ARG A 102 25.47 -19.76 -8.54
CA ARG A 102 25.52 -20.78 -9.59
C ARG A 102 26.79 -21.62 -9.49
N GLN A 103 27.95 -20.98 -9.32
CA GLN A 103 29.23 -21.68 -9.14
C GLN A 103 29.22 -22.54 -7.87
N GLN A 104 28.77 -21.98 -6.76
CA GLN A 104 28.67 -22.69 -5.48
C GLN A 104 27.71 -23.89 -5.57
N LEU A 105 26.59 -23.74 -6.30
CA LEU A 105 25.66 -24.84 -6.53
C LEU A 105 26.30 -25.95 -7.36
N GLU A 106 27.02 -25.61 -8.43
CA GLU A 106 27.70 -26.59 -9.29
C GLU A 106 28.77 -27.37 -8.50
N GLU A 107 29.58 -26.67 -7.69
CA GLU A 107 30.56 -27.31 -6.81
C GLU A 107 29.91 -28.25 -5.79
N ARG A 108 28.80 -27.84 -5.18
CA ARG A 108 28.05 -28.68 -4.21
C ARG A 108 27.38 -29.87 -4.87
N GLU A 109 26.87 -29.72 -6.08
CA GLU A 109 26.31 -30.85 -6.86
C GLU A 109 27.37 -31.90 -7.17
N VAL A 110 28.59 -31.49 -7.50
CA VAL A 110 29.71 -32.40 -7.78
C VAL A 110 30.23 -33.06 -6.49
N THR A 111 30.38 -32.29 -5.41
CA THR A 111 31.04 -32.76 -4.18
C THR A 111 30.11 -33.53 -3.24
N LEU A 112 28.89 -33.04 -3.04
CA LEU A 112 27.93 -33.58 -2.08
C LEU A 112 26.80 -34.36 -2.76
N GLY A 113 26.58 -34.12 -4.05
CA GLY A 113 25.49 -34.70 -4.83
C GLY A 113 24.25 -33.79 -4.89
N PRO A 114 23.35 -34.03 -5.86
CA PRO A 114 22.20 -33.17 -6.14
C PRO A 114 21.08 -33.24 -5.09
N GLU A 115 21.06 -34.31 -4.29
CA GLU A 115 20.08 -34.54 -3.22
C GLU A 115 20.67 -34.27 -1.82
N HIS A 116 21.88 -33.70 -1.73
CA HIS A 116 22.40 -33.30 -0.42
C HIS A 116 21.67 -32.06 0.09
N ARG A 117 21.40 -32.01 1.40
CA ARG A 117 20.67 -30.92 2.05
C ARG A 117 21.27 -29.54 1.77
N ASP A 118 22.60 -29.43 1.80
CA ASP A 118 23.30 -28.17 1.54
C ASP A 118 23.22 -27.75 0.07
N THR A 119 23.24 -28.71 -0.86
CA THR A 119 22.98 -28.46 -2.29
C THR A 119 21.58 -27.89 -2.48
N VAL A 120 20.58 -28.45 -1.80
CA VAL A 120 19.18 -27.97 -1.86
C VAL A 120 19.05 -26.58 -1.23
N SER A 121 19.80 -26.28 -0.17
CA SER A 121 19.87 -24.93 0.39
C SER A 121 20.41 -23.91 -0.63
N SER A 122 21.48 -24.26 -1.36
CA SER A 122 22.01 -23.46 -2.47
C SER A 122 20.99 -23.30 -3.61
N VAL A 123 20.25 -24.34 -3.97
CA VAL A 123 19.14 -24.26 -4.95
C VAL A 123 18.11 -23.21 -4.49
N ARG A 124 17.73 -23.21 -3.21
CA ARG A 124 16.74 -22.28 -2.65
C ARG A 124 17.27 -20.85 -2.59
N ALA A 125 18.55 -20.66 -2.29
CA ALA A 125 19.20 -19.35 -2.31
C ALA A 125 19.25 -18.77 -3.73
N LEU A 126 19.63 -19.59 -4.73
CA LEU A 126 19.65 -19.17 -6.13
C LEU A 126 18.23 -18.85 -6.63
N ALA A 127 17.24 -19.67 -6.27
CA ALA A 127 15.84 -19.40 -6.60
C ALA A 127 15.36 -18.03 -6.09
N ARG A 128 15.72 -17.69 -4.84
CA ARG A 128 15.38 -16.39 -4.24
C ARG A 128 16.01 -15.23 -4.99
N CYS A 129 17.30 -15.34 -5.33
CA CYS A 129 18.02 -14.33 -6.12
C CYS A 129 17.40 -14.13 -7.51
N LEU A 130 17.08 -15.22 -8.20
CA LEU A 130 16.43 -15.16 -9.51
C LEU A 130 15.04 -14.52 -9.41
N SER A 131 14.29 -14.82 -8.35
CA SER A 131 12.98 -14.20 -8.09
C SER A 131 13.10 -12.70 -7.86
N THR A 132 14.08 -12.23 -7.08
CA THR A 132 14.28 -10.78 -6.85
C THR A 132 14.72 -10.04 -8.12
N ARG A 133 15.39 -10.75 -9.05
CA ARG A 133 15.76 -10.22 -10.37
C ARG A 133 14.62 -10.25 -11.41
N GLY A 134 13.43 -10.74 -11.04
CA GLY A 134 12.30 -10.89 -11.97
C GLY A 134 12.41 -12.09 -12.92
N MET A 135 13.38 -12.98 -12.74
CA MET A 135 13.55 -14.21 -13.54
C MET A 135 12.65 -15.35 -13.00
N ALA A 136 11.34 -15.10 -12.94
CA ALA A 136 10.40 -15.93 -12.20
C ALA A 136 10.34 -17.39 -12.72
N LEU A 137 10.37 -17.62 -14.03
CA LEU A 137 10.36 -18.97 -14.60
C LEU A 137 11.56 -19.83 -14.16
N GLN A 138 12.75 -19.24 -14.05
CA GLN A 138 13.94 -19.96 -13.58
C GLN A 138 13.87 -20.21 -12.07
N ALA A 139 13.39 -19.23 -11.30
CA ALA A 139 13.18 -19.36 -9.88
C ALA A 139 12.17 -20.49 -9.55
N GLU A 140 11.07 -20.56 -10.30
CA GLU A 140 10.04 -21.58 -10.15
C GLU A 140 10.59 -22.99 -10.36
N GLN A 141 11.40 -23.21 -11.39
CA GLN A 141 12.05 -24.51 -11.64
C GLN A 141 12.90 -24.95 -10.46
N LEU A 142 13.69 -24.03 -9.89
CA LEU A 142 14.53 -24.30 -8.73
C LEU A 142 13.69 -24.53 -7.46
N TYR A 143 12.62 -23.76 -7.25
CA TYR A 143 11.70 -23.98 -6.13
C TYR A 143 10.97 -25.33 -6.24
N ARG A 144 10.51 -25.73 -7.43
CA ARG A 144 9.92 -27.06 -7.67
C ARG A 144 10.92 -28.18 -7.40
N ARG A 145 12.20 -28.00 -7.79
CA ARG A 145 13.27 -28.94 -7.48
C ARG A 145 13.50 -29.08 -5.98
N ALA A 146 13.65 -27.97 -5.26
CA ALA A 146 13.83 -27.97 -3.80
C ALA A 146 12.60 -28.59 -3.08
N LEU A 147 11.40 -28.27 -3.55
CA LEU A 147 10.17 -28.82 -3.02
C LEU A 147 10.07 -30.34 -3.21
N ALA A 148 10.47 -30.87 -4.36
CA ALA A 148 10.47 -32.30 -4.63
C ALA A 148 11.40 -33.05 -3.67
N PHE A 149 12.56 -32.47 -3.37
CA PHE A 149 13.47 -32.99 -2.34
C PHE A 149 12.81 -32.97 -0.95
N ASP A 150 12.29 -31.82 -0.52
CA ASP A 150 11.70 -31.67 0.82
C ASP A 150 10.51 -32.63 1.03
N GLN A 151 9.69 -32.85 -0.01
CA GLN A 151 8.57 -33.79 0.05
C GLN A 151 9.01 -35.25 0.23
N ARG A 152 10.10 -35.67 -0.43
CA ARG A 152 10.62 -37.04 -0.31
C ARG A 152 11.30 -37.26 1.04
N THR A 153 12.10 -36.29 1.48
CA THR A 153 12.96 -36.43 2.66
C THR A 153 12.20 -36.20 3.96
N TYR A 154 11.34 -35.19 4.01
CA TYR A 154 10.67 -34.78 5.25
C TYR A 154 9.16 -35.00 5.26
N GLY A 155 8.56 -35.24 4.08
CA GLY A 155 7.14 -35.46 3.92
C GLY A 155 6.32 -34.17 3.78
N ALA A 156 5.11 -34.29 3.24
CA ALA A 156 4.30 -33.15 2.77
C ALA A 156 3.91 -32.09 3.82
N ARG A 157 3.99 -32.42 5.12
CA ARG A 157 3.60 -31.53 6.23
C ARG A 157 4.77 -31.00 7.04
N HIS A 158 6.00 -31.34 6.66
CA HIS A 158 7.15 -30.82 7.38
C HIS A 158 7.28 -29.30 7.18
N PRO A 159 7.72 -28.54 8.20
CA PRO A 159 7.90 -27.10 8.06
C PRO A 159 8.73 -26.67 6.84
N TRP A 160 9.75 -27.42 6.41
CA TRP A 160 10.58 -27.05 5.25
C TRP A 160 9.82 -27.22 3.95
N THR A 161 9.07 -28.30 3.84
CA THR A 161 8.19 -28.53 2.69
C THR A 161 7.15 -27.43 2.60
N LEU A 162 6.61 -26.97 3.74
CA LEU A 162 5.66 -25.87 3.78
C LEU A 162 6.32 -24.53 3.41
N THR A 163 7.54 -24.24 3.86
CA THR A 163 8.30 -23.04 3.46
C THR A 163 8.66 -23.05 1.97
N SER A 164 9.10 -24.19 1.42
CA SER A 164 9.35 -24.34 -0.01
C SER A 164 8.06 -24.17 -0.84
N LEU A 165 6.92 -24.64 -0.34
CA LEU A 165 5.61 -24.39 -0.97
C LEU A 165 5.25 -22.90 -0.95
N SER A 166 5.48 -22.19 0.16
CA SER A 166 5.23 -20.75 0.25
C SER A 166 6.05 -19.94 -0.74
N ASN A 167 7.34 -20.29 -0.88
CA ASN A 167 8.23 -19.61 -1.82
C ASN A 167 7.83 -19.87 -3.28
N LEU A 168 7.39 -21.09 -3.59
CA LEU A 168 6.81 -21.41 -4.89
C LEU A 168 5.53 -20.61 -5.15
N ALA A 169 4.64 -20.49 -4.16
CA ALA A 169 3.41 -19.71 -4.28
C ALA A 169 3.69 -18.22 -4.55
N ALA A 170 4.63 -17.62 -3.80
CA ALA A 170 5.09 -16.26 -4.03
C ALA A 170 5.69 -16.05 -5.44
N CYS A 171 6.41 -17.05 -5.95
CA CYS A 171 6.96 -17.02 -7.30
C CYS A 171 5.88 -17.13 -8.38
N LEU A 172 4.77 -17.84 -8.11
CA LEU A 172 3.63 -17.91 -9.02
C LEU A 172 2.79 -16.62 -8.98
N ASP A 173 2.65 -15.99 -7.81
CA ASP A 173 2.03 -14.66 -7.69
C ASP A 173 2.76 -13.63 -8.56
N SER A 174 4.10 -13.60 -8.51
CA SER A 174 4.88 -12.66 -9.33
C SER A 174 4.81 -12.92 -10.84
N GLN A 175 4.38 -14.12 -11.25
CA GLN A 175 4.08 -14.47 -12.64
C GLN A 175 2.64 -14.14 -13.07
N GLY A 176 1.78 -13.75 -12.12
CA GLY A 176 0.36 -13.53 -12.37
C GLY A 176 -0.49 -14.81 -12.36
N GLU A 177 0.06 -15.95 -11.95
CA GLU A 177 -0.66 -17.23 -11.82
C GLU A 177 -1.44 -17.32 -10.51
N SER A 178 -2.31 -16.32 -10.28
CA SER A 178 -3.00 -16.07 -9.01
C SER A 178 -3.83 -17.25 -8.46
N LEU A 179 -4.47 -18.04 -9.32
CA LEU A 179 -5.29 -19.18 -8.87
C LEU A 179 -4.46 -20.35 -8.34
N GLU A 180 -3.33 -20.66 -8.98
CA GLU A 180 -2.42 -21.71 -8.50
C GLU A 180 -1.71 -21.25 -7.22
N ALA A 181 -1.28 -19.98 -7.19
CA ALA A 181 -0.68 -19.38 -6.01
C ALA A 181 -1.62 -19.38 -4.80
N GLU A 182 -2.89 -18.97 -4.95
CA GLU A 182 -3.88 -19.03 -3.86
C GLU A 182 -4.05 -20.46 -3.33
N ALA A 183 -4.16 -21.45 -4.23
CA ALA A 183 -4.32 -22.85 -3.83
C ALA A 183 -3.13 -23.32 -2.99
N LEU A 184 -1.90 -22.94 -3.36
CA LEU A 184 -0.70 -23.24 -2.60
C LEU A 184 -0.65 -22.49 -1.27
N HIS A 185 -0.93 -21.18 -1.24
CA HIS A 185 -0.96 -20.38 0.00
C HIS A 185 -1.97 -20.92 1.01
N ARG A 186 -3.19 -21.29 0.56
CA ARG A 186 -4.19 -21.94 1.43
C ARG A 186 -3.69 -23.27 1.98
N ARG A 187 -3.02 -24.08 1.15
CA ARG A 187 -2.46 -25.37 1.56
C ARG A 187 -1.34 -25.20 2.59
N VAL A 188 -0.47 -24.21 2.39
CA VAL A 188 0.58 -23.83 3.35
C VAL A 188 -0.04 -23.40 4.66
N LEU A 189 -0.97 -22.44 4.63
CA LEU A 189 -1.61 -21.91 5.84
C LEU A 189 -2.29 -23.03 6.63
N ALA A 190 -3.05 -23.91 5.98
CA ALA A 190 -3.66 -25.06 6.63
C ALA A 190 -2.62 -26.04 7.22
N GLY A 191 -1.52 -26.27 6.49
CA GLY A 191 -0.42 -27.13 6.94
C GLY A 191 0.27 -26.57 8.19
N LYS A 192 0.64 -25.29 8.17
CA LYS A 192 1.32 -24.62 9.28
C LYS A 192 0.43 -24.43 10.48
N THR A 193 -0.84 -24.08 10.29
CA THR A 193 -1.82 -24.04 11.38
C THR A 193 -1.91 -25.38 12.11
N ARG A 194 -1.84 -26.50 11.38
CA ARG A 194 -1.89 -27.83 11.99
C ARG A 194 -0.60 -28.24 12.71
N VAL A 195 0.56 -27.80 12.20
CA VAL A 195 1.88 -28.25 12.69
C VAL A 195 2.45 -27.32 13.76
N LEU A 196 2.32 -26.00 13.56
CA LEU A 196 2.90 -24.95 14.39
C LEU A 196 1.85 -24.24 15.25
N GLY A 197 0.57 -24.36 14.90
CA GLY A 197 -0.53 -23.62 15.53
C GLY A 197 -0.86 -22.31 14.81
N THR A 198 -2.00 -21.72 15.16
CA THR A 198 -2.55 -20.50 14.54
C THR A 198 -1.73 -19.25 14.85
N SER A 199 -1.16 -19.16 16.06
CA SER A 199 -0.44 -17.97 16.53
C SER A 199 1.07 -18.02 16.26
N HIS A 200 1.56 -19.05 15.56
CA HIS A 200 2.99 -19.14 15.27
C HIS A 200 3.41 -18.11 14.22
N PRO A 201 4.56 -17.41 14.38
CA PRO A 201 5.04 -16.40 13.44
C PRO A 201 5.03 -16.88 11.98
N SER A 202 5.57 -18.06 11.69
CA SER A 202 5.54 -18.63 10.34
C SER A 202 4.13 -18.91 9.78
N THR A 203 3.13 -19.16 10.62
CA THR A 203 1.73 -19.34 10.20
C THR A 203 1.13 -17.98 9.84
N LEU A 204 1.39 -16.96 10.66
CA LEU A 204 0.93 -15.59 10.45
C LEU A 204 1.56 -14.95 9.21
N ALA A 205 2.83 -15.25 8.91
CA ALA A 205 3.47 -14.86 7.66
C ALA A 205 2.74 -15.45 6.43
N SER A 206 2.38 -16.73 6.50
CA SER A 206 1.60 -17.36 5.41
C SER A 206 0.18 -16.80 5.30
N ALA A 207 -0.43 -16.37 6.41
CA ALA A 207 -1.72 -15.67 6.38
C ALA A 207 -1.61 -14.31 5.67
N ASN A 208 -0.55 -13.53 5.98
CA ASN A 208 -0.25 -12.28 5.25
C ASN A 208 -0.08 -12.53 3.75
N ASN A 209 0.69 -13.54 3.36
CA ASN A 209 0.95 -13.82 1.93
C ASN A 209 -0.33 -14.25 1.19
N LEU A 210 -1.17 -15.08 1.82
CA LEU A 210 -2.49 -15.41 1.27
C LEU A 210 -3.36 -14.16 1.12
N ALA A 211 -3.35 -13.26 2.11
CA ALA A 211 -4.15 -12.04 2.04
C ALA A 211 -3.70 -11.10 0.92
N THR A 212 -2.39 -10.96 0.69
CA THR A 212 -1.85 -10.21 -0.45
C THR A 212 -2.30 -10.83 -1.78
N CYS A 213 -2.20 -12.15 -1.93
CA CYS A 213 -2.69 -12.86 -3.13
C CYS A 213 -4.20 -12.63 -3.36
N LEU A 214 -5.02 -12.67 -2.31
CA LEU A 214 -6.45 -12.36 -2.41
C LEU A 214 -6.72 -10.91 -2.80
N GLN A 215 -5.92 -9.98 -2.30
CA GLN A 215 -6.01 -8.56 -2.63
C GLN A 215 -5.71 -8.33 -4.12
N ASP A 216 -4.67 -8.98 -4.66
CA ASP A 216 -4.31 -8.88 -6.07
C ASP A 216 -5.40 -9.43 -7.00
N GLN A 217 -6.25 -10.34 -6.50
CA GLN A 217 -7.45 -10.81 -7.18
C GLN A 217 -8.68 -9.90 -6.99
N GLY A 218 -8.54 -8.76 -6.31
CA GLY A 218 -9.63 -7.83 -6.00
C GLY A 218 -10.58 -8.29 -4.89
N ARG A 219 -10.22 -9.36 -4.14
CA ARG A 219 -11.05 -9.91 -3.05
C ARG A 219 -10.70 -9.25 -1.71
N VAL A 220 -10.77 -7.92 -1.68
CA VAL A 220 -10.18 -7.09 -0.62
C VAL A 220 -10.82 -7.31 0.75
N GLU A 221 -12.12 -7.58 0.84
CA GLU A 221 -12.80 -7.92 2.11
C GLU A 221 -12.22 -9.20 2.77
N ASN A 222 -11.90 -10.22 1.97
CA ASN A 222 -11.30 -11.45 2.51
C ASN A 222 -9.84 -11.21 2.95
N SER A 223 -9.14 -10.29 2.27
CA SER A 223 -7.79 -9.90 2.61
C SER A 223 -7.75 -9.13 3.93
N ASP A 224 -8.66 -8.18 4.13
CA ASP A 224 -8.79 -7.39 5.36
C ASP A 224 -8.96 -8.28 6.60
N VAL A 225 -9.87 -9.25 6.55
CA VAL A 225 -10.08 -10.20 7.66
C VAL A 225 -8.80 -10.97 8.00
N LEU A 226 -8.11 -11.51 6.99
CA LEU A 226 -6.87 -12.27 7.21
C LEU A 226 -5.72 -11.40 7.72
N LEU A 227 -5.59 -10.17 7.22
CA LEU A 227 -4.56 -9.23 7.65
C LEU A 227 -4.81 -8.74 9.08
N CYS A 228 -6.07 -8.52 9.48
CA CYS A 228 -6.44 -8.22 10.85
C CYS A 228 -6.04 -9.35 11.81
N GLU A 229 -6.41 -10.60 11.47
CA GLU A 229 -6.03 -11.77 12.28
C GLU A 229 -4.50 -11.96 12.35
N ALA A 230 -3.81 -11.75 11.23
CA ALA A 230 -2.35 -11.86 11.15
C ALA A 230 -1.66 -10.78 11.99
N PHE A 231 -2.13 -9.54 11.93
CA PHE A 231 -1.58 -8.43 12.71
C PHE A 231 -1.76 -8.65 14.21
N GLU A 232 -2.97 -8.99 14.67
CA GLU A 232 -3.25 -9.30 16.08
C GLU A 232 -2.46 -10.53 16.57
N GLY A 233 -2.26 -11.51 15.68
CA GLY A 233 -1.45 -12.68 15.98
C GLY A 233 0.02 -12.33 16.14
N CYS A 234 0.57 -11.52 15.23
CA CYS A 234 1.97 -11.08 15.26
C CYS A 234 2.26 -10.23 16.50
N GLU A 235 1.36 -9.30 16.83
CA GLU A 235 1.42 -8.50 18.06
C GLU A 235 1.57 -9.40 19.30
N ARG A 236 0.71 -10.41 19.42
CA ARG A 236 0.72 -11.32 20.58
C ARG A 236 1.92 -12.25 20.61
N ALA A 237 2.40 -12.70 19.45
CA ALA A 237 3.43 -13.73 19.34
C ALA A 237 4.85 -13.18 19.47
N VAL A 238 5.14 -12.07 18.78
CA VAL A 238 6.51 -11.50 18.65
C VAL A 238 6.62 -10.06 19.13
N GLY A 239 5.51 -9.43 19.50
CA GLY A 239 5.47 -8.05 19.99
C GLY A 239 5.24 -7.02 18.90
N SER A 240 5.03 -5.77 19.33
CA SER A 240 4.64 -4.66 18.46
C SER A 240 5.76 -4.15 17.55
N THR A 241 7.01 -4.19 17.99
CA THR A 241 8.16 -3.63 17.27
C THR A 241 8.84 -4.62 16.34
N HIS A 242 8.38 -5.88 16.32
CA HIS A 242 8.98 -6.91 15.48
C HIS A 242 8.70 -6.61 13.99
N PRO A 243 9.69 -6.76 13.09
CA PRO A 243 9.54 -6.49 11.66
C PRO A 243 8.28 -7.13 11.04
N GLN A 244 7.98 -8.37 11.42
CA GLN A 244 6.80 -9.07 10.93
C GLN A 244 5.46 -8.39 11.30
N THR A 245 5.36 -7.83 12.51
CA THR A 245 4.17 -7.08 12.94
C THR A 245 4.03 -5.79 12.13
N LEU A 246 5.16 -5.13 11.86
CA LEU A 246 5.21 -3.92 11.01
C LEU A 246 4.83 -4.20 9.56
N THR A 247 5.32 -5.31 8.99
CA THR A 247 4.94 -5.74 7.63
C THR A 247 3.44 -6.03 7.55
N SER A 248 2.89 -6.74 8.54
CA SER A 248 1.46 -7.07 8.61
C SER A 248 0.61 -5.80 8.71
N ALA A 249 1.02 -4.83 9.54
CA ALA A 249 0.40 -3.51 9.64
C ALA A 249 0.43 -2.73 8.31
N GLY A 250 1.58 -2.70 7.64
CA GLY A 250 1.73 -2.03 6.35
C GLY A 250 0.83 -2.62 5.26
N ASN A 251 0.78 -3.94 5.16
CA ASN A 251 -0.11 -4.63 4.21
C ASN A 251 -1.59 -4.38 4.53
N LEU A 252 -1.96 -4.31 5.79
CA LEU A 252 -3.32 -3.98 6.24
C LEU A 252 -3.70 -2.55 5.87
N ILE A 253 -2.80 -1.57 6.05
CA ILE A 253 -2.99 -0.19 5.57
C ILE A 253 -3.17 -0.16 4.05
N ALA A 254 -2.37 -0.93 3.30
CA ALA A 254 -2.50 -1.05 1.85
C ALA A 254 -3.84 -1.69 1.42
N CYS A 255 -4.34 -2.66 2.20
CA CYS A 255 -5.65 -3.28 1.99
C CYS A 255 -6.81 -2.30 2.22
N LEU A 256 -6.82 -1.61 3.35
CA LEU A 256 -7.84 -0.61 3.68
C LEU A 256 -7.87 0.58 2.71
N SER A 257 -6.71 0.89 2.12
CA SER A 257 -6.56 1.91 1.09
C SER A 257 -7.36 1.57 -0.18
N GLU A 258 -7.49 0.29 -0.53
CA GLU A 258 -8.26 -0.15 -1.69
C GLU A 258 -9.76 -0.32 -1.41
N LEU A 259 -10.15 -0.55 -0.15
CA LEU A 259 -11.55 -0.67 0.31
C LEU A 259 -12.31 0.67 0.37
N CYS A 260 -11.81 1.75 -0.23
CA CYS A 260 -12.36 3.12 -0.13
C CYS A 260 -13.76 3.30 -0.77
N THR A 261 -14.75 2.58 -0.25
CA THR A 261 -16.17 2.90 -0.29
C THR A 261 -16.53 3.47 1.09
N ALA A 262 -17.04 4.70 1.11
CA ALA A 262 -16.87 5.67 2.20
C ALA A 262 -17.64 5.42 3.53
N GLY A 263 -18.07 4.19 3.84
CA GLY A 263 -18.79 3.88 5.08
C GLY A 263 -18.14 2.77 5.92
N GLU A 264 -17.68 1.71 5.26
CA GLU A 264 -17.16 0.52 5.96
C GLU A 264 -15.69 0.71 6.36
N ALA A 265 -14.91 1.43 5.54
CA ALA A 265 -13.50 1.64 5.79
C ALA A 265 -13.19 2.54 7.01
N GLU A 266 -14.08 3.46 7.42
CA GLU A 266 -13.79 4.35 8.57
C GLU A 266 -13.60 3.56 9.87
N SER A 267 -14.48 2.58 10.12
CA SER A 267 -14.41 1.76 11.32
C SER A 267 -13.09 1.00 11.38
N SER A 268 -12.66 0.42 10.25
CA SER A 268 -11.37 -0.24 10.13
C SER A 268 -10.20 0.74 10.28
N TRP A 269 -10.23 1.91 9.64
CA TRP A 269 -9.20 2.93 9.79
C TRP A 269 -9.06 3.43 11.24
N ARG A 270 -10.16 3.66 11.94
CA ARG A 270 -10.13 4.05 13.36
C ARG A 270 -9.57 2.94 14.24
N TRP A 271 -10.01 1.71 14.00
CA TRP A 271 -9.52 0.55 14.73
C TRP A 271 -8.02 0.36 14.54
N GLN A 272 -7.53 0.46 13.29
CA GLN A 272 -6.10 0.39 12.99
C GLN A 272 -5.33 1.53 13.65
N LEU A 273 -5.80 2.76 13.51
CA LEU A 273 -5.10 3.92 14.07
C LEU A 273 -4.94 3.80 15.58
N GLU A 274 -6.01 3.42 16.30
CA GLU A 274 -5.97 3.21 17.75
C GLU A 274 -4.93 2.16 18.14
N ARG A 275 -4.83 1.08 17.37
CA ARG A 275 -3.85 0.01 17.62
C ARG A 275 -2.44 0.47 17.31
N LEU A 276 -2.21 1.07 16.16
CA LEU A 276 -0.88 1.55 15.75
C LEU A 276 -0.36 2.63 16.69
N GLU A 277 -1.21 3.56 17.16
CA GLU A 277 -0.85 4.56 18.16
C GLU A 277 -0.40 3.92 19.49
N LYS A 278 -1.09 2.88 19.97
CA LYS A 278 -0.71 2.15 21.19
C LYS A 278 0.59 1.36 21.03
N LEU A 279 0.82 0.80 19.84
CA LEU A 279 1.86 -0.20 19.61
C LEU A 279 3.19 0.39 19.14
N LEU A 280 3.11 1.33 18.21
CA LEU A 280 4.27 1.94 17.55
C LEU A 280 4.49 3.37 18.00
N GLY A 281 3.51 3.95 18.69
CA GLY A 281 3.47 5.35 19.06
C GLY A 281 2.82 6.23 18.00
N PRO A 282 2.45 7.47 18.38
CA PRO A 282 1.77 8.42 17.50
C PRO A 282 2.65 8.93 16.35
N ASP A 283 3.97 8.88 16.51
CA ASP A 283 4.94 9.41 15.55
C ASP A 283 5.51 8.34 14.59
N ASN A 284 5.07 7.08 14.67
CA ASN A 284 5.52 6.06 13.72
C ASN A 284 4.94 6.30 12.32
N LEU A 285 5.75 6.06 11.29
CA LEU A 285 5.36 6.24 9.88
C LEU A 285 4.03 5.57 9.53
N GLN A 286 3.82 4.32 9.95
CA GLN A 286 2.58 3.58 9.66
C GLN A 286 1.37 4.21 10.37
N THR A 287 1.55 4.66 11.61
CA THR A 287 0.52 5.39 12.37
C THR A 287 0.14 6.70 11.68
N LEU A 288 1.14 7.46 11.23
CA LEU A 288 0.94 8.75 10.56
C LEU A 288 0.24 8.58 9.21
N ILE A 289 0.67 7.60 8.40
CA ILE A 289 0.02 7.24 7.13
C ILE A 289 -1.44 6.82 7.37
N CYS A 290 -1.69 5.97 8.36
CA CYS A 290 -3.03 5.55 8.76
C CYS A 290 -3.91 6.76 9.15
N SER A 291 -3.37 7.71 9.92
CA SER A 291 -4.06 8.95 10.30
C SER A 291 -4.41 9.82 9.09
N CYS A 292 -3.50 9.96 8.12
CA CYS A 292 -3.80 10.70 6.88
C CYS A 292 -4.92 10.04 6.07
N ASN A 293 -4.89 8.70 5.95
CA ASN A 293 -5.91 7.98 5.21
C ASN A 293 -7.29 8.02 5.89
N LEU A 294 -7.33 7.93 7.23
CA LEU A 294 -8.55 8.16 8.00
C LEU A 294 -9.10 9.58 7.76
N ALA A 295 -8.23 10.60 7.78
CA ALA A 295 -8.65 11.98 7.56
C ALA A 295 -9.30 12.19 6.19
N ARG A 296 -8.80 11.54 5.15
CA ARG A 296 -9.41 11.57 3.81
C ARG A 296 -10.79 10.92 3.82
N CYS A 297 -10.96 9.77 4.47
CA CYS A 297 -12.28 9.15 4.64
C CYS A 297 -13.26 10.08 5.38
N LEU A 298 -12.81 10.77 6.42
CA LEU A 298 -13.62 11.75 7.14
C LEU A 298 -13.96 12.97 6.27
N GLY A 299 -13.02 13.44 5.45
CA GLY A 299 -13.23 14.51 4.48
C GLY A 299 -14.29 14.17 3.45
N ASP A 300 -14.27 12.94 2.92
CA ASP A 300 -15.28 12.43 1.98
C ASP A 300 -16.69 12.37 2.59
N GLN A 301 -16.80 12.19 3.91
CA GLN A 301 -18.05 12.26 4.66
C GLN A 301 -18.45 13.70 5.05
N GLY A 302 -17.62 14.70 4.72
CA GLY A 302 -17.83 16.11 5.08
C GLY A 302 -17.43 16.47 6.51
N ARG A 303 -16.78 15.57 7.26
CA ARG A 303 -16.30 15.81 8.64
C ARG A 303 -14.94 16.51 8.65
N LEU A 304 -14.90 17.69 8.02
CA LEU A 304 -13.66 18.41 7.70
C LEU A 304 -12.85 18.83 8.94
N VAL A 305 -13.50 19.19 10.05
CA VAL A 305 -12.80 19.61 11.29
C VAL A 305 -12.02 18.45 11.91
N GLU A 306 -12.60 17.25 11.93
CA GLU A 306 -11.91 16.05 12.42
C GLU A 306 -10.77 15.67 11.47
N ALA A 307 -11.02 15.71 10.15
CA ALA A 307 -10.00 15.43 9.13
C ALA A 307 -8.79 16.38 9.27
N GLU A 308 -9.02 17.68 9.40
CA GLU A 308 -7.99 18.70 9.62
C GLU A 308 -7.16 18.41 10.88
N GLY A 309 -7.81 18.00 11.97
CA GLY A 309 -7.13 17.62 13.21
C GLY A 309 -6.21 16.40 13.05
N HIS A 310 -6.63 15.40 12.28
CA HIS A 310 -5.80 14.24 11.95
C HIS A 310 -4.63 14.61 11.03
N LEU A 311 -4.87 15.43 9.99
CA LEU A 311 -3.86 15.84 9.02
C LEU A 311 -2.79 16.75 9.64
N ARG A 312 -3.15 17.69 10.52
CA ARG A 312 -2.16 18.54 11.20
C ARG A 312 -1.27 17.74 12.14
N ARG A 313 -1.83 16.80 12.90
CA ARG A 313 -1.03 15.90 13.75
C ARG A 313 -0.10 15.03 12.91
N ALA A 314 -0.62 14.44 11.84
CA ALA A 314 0.17 13.60 10.94
C ALA A 314 1.30 14.39 10.27
N LEU A 315 1.02 15.59 9.76
CA LEU A 315 2.01 16.47 9.14
C LEU A 315 3.13 16.83 10.12
N ALA A 316 2.79 17.20 11.36
CA ALA A 316 3.79 17.52 12.38
C ALA A 316 4.65 16.30 12.79
N GLY A 317 4.11 15.09 12.71
CA GLY A 317 4.88 13.85 12.88
C GLY A 317 5.80 13.60 11.70
N LEU A 318 5.27 13.63 10.47
CA LEU A 318 6.00 13.38 9.23
C LEU A 318 7.15 14.39 9.01
N ASP A 319 6.90 15.68 9.27
CA ASP A 319 7.92 16.73 9.21
C ASP A 319 9.08 16.44 10.19
N ARG A 320 8.80 15.87 11.37
CA ARG A 320 9.84 15.50 12.36
C ARG A 320 10.59 14.22 12.00
N THR A 321 9.91 13.22 11.43
CA THR A 321 10.49 11.89 11.19
C THR A 321 11.20 11.76 9.86
N LEU A 322 10.64 12.36 8.81
CA LEU A 322 11.10 12.19 7.42
C LEU A 322 11.63 13.50 6.81
N GLY A 323 11.24 14.65 7.38
CA GLY A 323 11.57 15.96 6.86
C GLY A 323 10.51 16.53 5.90
N ALA A 324 10.68 17.81 5.57
CA ALA A 324 9.68 18.62 4.87
C ALA A 324 9.48 18.27 3.39
N GLU A 325 10.49 17.66 2.75
CA GLU A 325 10.49 17.35 1.30
C GLU A 325 10.26 15.85 1.02
N HIS A 326 10.04 15.04 2.05
CA HIS A 326 9.78 13.62 1.87
C HIS A 326 8.40 13.38 1.22
N PHE A 327 8.30 12.35 0.38
CA PHE A 327 7.10 11.94 -0.36
C PHE A 327 5.81 11.98 0.48
N HIS A 328 5.77 11.24 1.61
CA HIS A 328 4.58 11.19 2.47
C HIS A 328 4.26 12.54 3.14
N THR A 329 5.26 13.35 3.47
CA THR A 329 5.07 14.68 4.05
C THR A 329 4.39 15.60 3.04
N LEU A 330 4.91 15.67 1.82
CA LEU A 330 4.37 16.49 0.74
C LEU A 330 2.93 16.10 0.39
N ARG A 331 2.62 14.81 0.41
CA ARG A 331 1.27 14.31 0.17
C ARG A 331 0.29 14.62 1.30
N CYS A 332 0.75 14.58 2.55
CA CYS A 332 -0.02 15.02 3.70
C CYS A 332 -0.33 16.53 3.61
N ILE A 333 0.61 17.35 3.12
CA ILE A 333 0.39 18.78 2.87
C ILE A 333 -0.71 18.98 1.83
N GLY A 334 -0.65 18.26 0.71
CA GLY A 334 -1.69 18.33 -0.33
C GLY A 334 -3.09 17.94 0.20
N SER A 335 -3.14 16.88 1.01
CA SER A 335 -4.39 16.44 1.66
C SER A 335 -4.95 17.49 2.63
N LEU A 336 -4.08 18.14 3.43
CA LEU A 336 -4.48 19.23 4.31
C LEU A 336 -4.96 20.46 3.53
N ALA A 337 -4.28 20.81 2.44
CA ALA A 337 -4.66 21.92 1.58
C ALA A 337 -6.05 21.71 0.96
N SER A 338 -6.33 20.51 0.46
CA SER A 338 -7.65 20.11 -0.04
C SER A 338 -8.72 20.19 1.06
N CYS A 339 -8.45 19.66 2.25
CA CYS A 339 -9.37 19.72 3.39
C CYS A 339 -9.70 21.18 3.81
N LEU A 340 -8.70 22.05 3.85
CA LEU A 340 -8.90 23.48 4.17
C LEU A 340 -9.64 24.22 3.06
N SER A 341 -9.38 23.87 1.80
CA SER A 341 -10.13 24.39 0.66
C SER A 341 -11.61 24.07 0.78
N ASP A 342 -11.96 22.84 1.17
CA ASP A 342 -13.36 22.42 1.34
C ASP A 342 -13.99 23.05 2.59
N ARG A 343 -13.19 23.45 3.60
CA ARG A 343 -13.66 24.21 4.77
C ARG A 343 -13.86 25.71 4.49
N GLY A 344 -13.33 26.21 3.37
CA GLY A 344 -13.40 27.62 2.99
C GLY A 344 -12.23 28.49 3.47
N GLU A 345 -11.18 27.90 4.06
CA GLU A 345 -9.96 28.62 4.49
C GLU A 345 -9.01 28.84 3.31
N ALA A 346 -9.43 29.69 2.37
CA ALA A 346 -8.76 29.85 1.08
C ALA A 346 -7.28 30.27 1.20
N VAL A 347 -6.94 31.16 2.13
CA VAL A 347 -5.59 31.71 2.25
C VAL A 347 -4.59 30.64 2.72
N GLU A 348 -4.95 29.86 3.74
CA GLU A 348 -4.09 28.79 4.24
C GLU A 348 -4.01 27.63 3.24
N ALA A 349 -5.14 27.27 2.61
CA ALA A 349 -5.18 26.24 1.57
C ALA A 349 -4.25 26.59 0.39
N GLU A 350 -4.30 27.83 -0.11
CA GLU A 350 -3.43 28.27 -1.21
C GLU A 350 -1.94 28.22 -0.85
N ALA A 351 -1.60 28.63 0.38
CA ALA A 351 -0.23 28.58 0.87
C ALA A 351 0.31 27.14 0.94
N LEU A 352 -0.51 26.20 1.41
CA LEU A 352 -0.14 24.79 1.47
C LEU A 352 -0.08 24.13 0.09
N HIS A 353 -1.00 24.46 -0.82
CA HIS A 353 -0.93 23.99 -2.21
C HIS A 353 0.36 24.45 -2.91
N ARG A 354 0.76 25.71 -2.73
CA ARG A 354 2.06 26.20 -3.26
C ARG A 354 3.25 25.50 -2.61
N ARG A 355 3.23 25.31 -1.28
CA ARG A 355 4.28 24.58 -0.55
C ARG A 355 4.43 23.15 -1.06
N ALA A 356 3.32 22.44 -1.27
CA ALA A 356 3.33 21.08 -1.81
C ALA A 356 3.94 21.04 -3.22
N LEU A 357 3.47 21.91 -4.13
CA LEU A 357 3.96 21.95 -5.51
C LEU A 357 5.46 22.25 -5.58
N GLU A 358 5.93 23.24 -4.84
CA GLU A 358 7.36 23.57 -4.79
C GLU A 358 8.19 22.45 -4.18
N GLY A 359 7.69 21.80 -3.13
CA GLY A 359 8.35 20.65 -2.52
C GLY A 359 8.46 19.46 -3.47
N TRP A 360 7.38 19.10 -4.15
CA TRP A 360 7.37 18.04 -5.17
C TRP A 360 8.35 18.33 -6.30
N ARG A 361 8.34 19.57 -6.82
CA ARG A 361 9.28 19.99 -7.86
C ARG A 361 10.74 19.92 -7.42
N ARG A 362 11.07 20.32 -6.18
CA ARG A 362 12.46 20.29 -5.68
C ARG A 362 12.96 18.88 -5.45
N ALA A 363 12.14 18.03 -4.84
CA ALA A 363 12.54 16.68 -4.47
C ALA A 363 12.52 15.70 -5.65
N PHE A 364 11.54 15.81 -6.55
CA PHE A 364 11.29 14.80 -7.59
C PHE A 364 11.32 15.36 -9.03
N GLY A 365 11.46 16.67 -9.19
CA GLY A 365 11.48 17.34 -10.50
C GLY A 365 10.08 17.71 -11.02
N SER A 366 10.04 18.46 -12.13
CA SER A 366 8.80 18.94 -12.74
C SER A 366 7.97 17.84 -13.39
N ASP A 367 8.62 16.81 -13.92
CA ASP A 367 7.96 15.79 -14.75
C ASP A 367 7.42 14.61 -13.93
N HIS A 368 7.66 14.61 -12.61
CA HIS A 368 7.15 13.57 -11.72
C HIS A 368 5.62 13.64 -11.64
N PRO A 369 4.90 12.49 -11.67
CA PRO A 369 3.43 12.45 -11.64
C PRO A 369 2.81 13.26 -10.50
N GLU A 370 3.33 13.12 -9.27
CA GLU A 370 2.85 13.87 -8.10
C GLU A 370 3.07 15.39 -8.21
N THR A 371 4.12 15.83 -8.92
CA THR A 371 4.33 17.27 -9.17
C THR A 371 3.26 17.81 -10.10
N GLN A 372 2.86 17.03 -11.11
CA GLN A 372 1.79 17.37 -12.04
C GLN A 372 0.42 17.33 -11.36
N ASP A 373 0.16 16.34 -10.53
CA ASP A 373 -1.09 16.25 -9.75
C ASP A 373 -1.20 17.42 -8.76
N SER A 374 -0.13 17.75 -8.03
CA SER A 374 -0.09 18.90 -7.13
C SER A 374 -0.29 20.24 -7.85
N LEU A 375 0.20 20.34 -9.09
CA LEU A 375 -0.05 21.50 -9.94
C LEU A 375 -1.52 21.60 -10.33
N GLU A 376 -2.13 20.50 -10.75
CA GLU A 376 -3.54 20.48 -11.14
C GLU A 376 -4.45 20.79 -9.95
N ASP A 377 -4.12 20.31 -8.75
CA ASP A 377 -4.83 20.66 -7.52
C ASP A 377 -4.79 22.17 -7.24
N LEU A 378 -3.61 22.81 -7.35
CA LEU A 378 -3.48 24.26 -7.19
C LEU A 378 -4.20 25.03 -8.30
N ALA A 379 -4.12 24.57 -9.55
CA ALA A 379 -4.81 25.20 -10.68
C ALA A 379 -6.33 25.11 -10.52
N ALA A 380 -6.85 23.96 -10.06
CA ALA A 380 -8.26 23.76 -9.76
C ALA A 380 -8.73 24.64 -8.59
N PHE A 381 -7.91 24.76 -7.55
CA PHE A 381 -8.15 25.69 -6.44
C PHE A 381 -8.25 27.16 -6.93
N LEU A 382 -7.27 27.64 -7.69
CA LEU A 382 -7.26 29.01 -8.22
C LEU A 382 -8.44 29.28 -9.15
N THR A 383 -8.82 28.30 -9.97
CA THR A 383 -9.98 28.41 -10.86
C THR A 383 -11.28 28.56 -10.08
N ARG A 384 -11.46 27.81 -8.97
CA ARG A 384 -12.63 27.97 -8.07
C ARG A 384 -12.69 29.36 -7.43
N GLN A 385 -11.54 29.99 -7.18
CA GLN A 385 -11.45 31.36 -6.68
C GLN A 385 -11.62 32.43 -7.77
N GLY A 386 -11.96 32.05 -9.01
CA GLY A 386 -12.11 32.96 -10.15
C GLY A 386 -10.81 33.43 -10.79
N ARG A 387 -9.65 32.88 -10.39
CA ARG A 387 -8.31 33.23 -10.90
C ARG A 387 -7.86 32.30 -12.02
N SER A 388 -8.71 32.12 -13.04
CA SER A 388 -8.48 31.19 -14.15
C SER A 388 -7.27 31.54 -15.03
N VAL A 389 -6.95 32.83 -15.15
CA VAL A 389 -5.77 33.31 -15.88
C VAL A 389 -4.48 32.84 -15.19
N GLU A 390 -4.43 32.95 -13.86
CA GLU A 390 -3.28 32.51 -13.07
C GLU A 390 -3.14 30.99 -13.09
N ALA A 391 -4.25 30.25 -12.98
CA ALA A 391 -4.25 28.80 -13.15
C ALA A 391 -3.70 28.36 -14.52
N SER A 392 -4.05 29.08 -15.59
CA SER A 392 -3.55 28.79 -16.95
C SER A 392 -2.07 29.10 -17.08
N LEU A 393 -1.62 30.23 -16.52
CA LEU A 393 -0.19 30.58 -16.50
C LEU A 393 0.63 29.57 -15.70
N LEU A 394 0.11 29.09 -14.57
CA LEU A 394 0.73 28.06 -13.75
C LEU A 394 0.94 26.77 -14.57
N ARG A 395 -0.09 26.28 -15.28
CA ARG A 395 0.04 25.12 -16.19
C ARG A 395 1.08 25.33 -17.27
N CYS A 396 1.16 26.52 -17.86
CA CYS A 396 2.16 26.83 -18.88
C CYS A 396 3.59 26.85 -18.32
N MET A 397 3.78 27.34 -17.10
CA MET A 397 5.11 27.44 -16.46
C MET A 397 5.73 26.08 -16.10
N TYR A 398 4.90 25.05 -15.93
CA TYR A 398 5.29 23.72 -15.49
C TYR A 398 4.96 22.63 -16.52
N ALA A 399 4.60 23.05 -17.75
CA ALA A 399 4.41 22.13 -18.85
C ALA A 399 5.72 21.34 -19.07
N PRO A 400 5.66 20.01 -19.23
CA PRO A 400 6.85 19.22 -19.48
C PRO A 400 7.55 19.75 -20.73
N VAL A 401 8.84 20.01 -20.61
CA VAL A 401 9.66 20.43 -21.76
C VAL A 401 9.84 19.18 -22.62
N ASN A 402 8.97 19.00 -23.61
CA ASN A 402 9.19 18.00 -24.66
C ASN A 402 10.48 18.36 -25.41
N LEU A 403 11.59 17.72 -25.04
CA LEU A 403 12.86 17.74 -25.76
C LEU A 403 12.98 16.51 -26.66
#